data_AF-A0A1Y5PP83-F1
#
_entry.id   AF-A0A1Y5PP83-F1
#
_cell.length_a   1.000
_cell.length_b   1.000
_cell.length_c   1.000
_cell.angle_alpha   90.00
_cell.angle_beta   90.00
_cell.angle_gamma   90.00
#
_symmetry.space_group_name_H-M   'P 1'
#
loop_
_entity.id
_entity.type
_entity.pdbx_description
1 polymer ?
#
loop_
_entity_poly.entity_id
_entity_poly.type
_entity_poly.pdbx_seq_one_letter_code
_entity_poly.pdbx_strand_id
1 'polypeptide(L)'
;MPTDHHAVAIVPTTDLDESEAFYARLGFDVASDYGHYRILDDGRGWRLHLAHLSGWPRRIEDNPFGIYLYVDDTIADRVRDLIIERGSPNAKP
;
A
#
# COMPACT_ATOMS: atom_id res chain seq x y z
N MET A 1 26.81 8.52 -9.52
CA MET A 1 25.61 8.01 -8.84
C MET A 1 24.89 7.11 -9.82
N PRO A 2 24.46 5.89 -9.45
CA PRO A 2 23.46 5.23 -10.28
C PRO A 2 22.30 6.20 -10.39
N THR A 3 21.84 6.49 -11.61
CA THR A 3 20.55 7.15 -11.80
C THR A 3 19.51 6.19 -11.27
N ASP A 4 19.07 6.42 -10.04
CA ASP A 4 18.19 5.52 -9.32
C ASP A 4 16.82 5.54 -10.01
N HIS A 5 16.67 4.68 -11.02
CA HIS A 5 15.56 4.66 -11.94
C HIS A 5 14.55 3.64 -11.42
N HIS A 6 13.49 4.15 -10.79
CA HIS A 6 12.45 3.37 -10.16
C HIS A 6 11.07 3.78 -10.70
N ALA A 7 10.15 2.82 -10.70
CA ALA A 7 8.72 3.07 -10.88
C ALA A 7 8.02 2.93 -9.52
N VAL A 8 6.96 3.69 -9.32
CA VAL A 8 6.20 3.72 -8.06
C VAL A 8 4.72 3.49 -8.36
N ALA A 9 4.07 2.71 -7.50
CA ALA A 9 2.61 2.55 -7.54
C ALA A 9 1.94 3.77 -6.92
N ILE A 10 0.92 4.30 -7.60
CA ILE A 10 -0.03 5.24 -7.03
C ILE A 10 -1.27 4.44 -6.66
N VAL A 11 -1.51 4.30 -5.36
CA VAL A 11 -2.65 3.56 -4.82
C VAL A 11 -3.77 4.54 -4.47
N PRO A 12 -4.92 4.43 -5.13
CA PRO A 12 -6.08 5.22 -4.78
C PRO A 12 -6.67 4.82 -3.42
N THR A 13 -7.18 5.79 -2.68
CA THR A 13 -7.80 5.57 -1.37
C THR A 13 -9.01 6.48 -1.14
N THR A 14 -9.98 5.99 -0.38
CA THR A 14 -11.10 6.80 0.14
C THR A 14 -10.77 7.48 1.46
N ASP A 15 -9.77 7.00 2.20
CA ASP A 15 -9.33 7.55 3.49
C ASP A 15 -7.80 7.49 3.58
N LEU A 16 -7.17 8.67 3.54
CA LEU A 16 -5.71 8.80 3.58
C LEU A 16 -5.14 8.39 4.92
N ASP A 17 -5.82 8.72 6.03
CA ASP A 17 -5.30 8.47 7.37
C ASP A 17 -5.40 6.98 7.70
N GLU A 18 -6.50 6.32 7.31
CA GLU A 18 -6.63 4.87 7.45
C GLU A 18 -5.58 4.13 6.59
N SER A 19 -5.38 4.57 5.36
CA SER A 19 -4.39 3.96 4.45
C SER A 19 -2.97 4.17 4.94
N GLU A 20 -2.63 5.37 5.40
CA GLU A 20 -1.34 5.66 6.00
C GLU A 20 -1.08 4.77 7.22
N ALA A 21 -2.06 4.67 8.12
CA ALA A 21 -1.94 3.81 9.31
C ALA A 21 -1.72 2.32 8.94
N PHE A 22 -2.34 1.85 7.86
CA PHE A 22 -2.07 0.52 7.33
C PHE A 22 -0.62 0.36 6.85
N TYR A 23 -0.14 1.26 5.99
CA TYR A 23 1.23 1.19 5.45
C TYR A 23 2.31 1.43 6.52
N ALA A 24 2.01 2.20 7.56
CA ALA A 24 2.88 2.37 8.72
C ALA A 24 3.17 1.03 9.43
N ARG A 25 2.21 0.11 9.51
CA ARG A 25 2.43 -1.24 10.07
C ARG A 25 3.43 -2.05 9.23
N LEU A 26 3.49 -1.80 7.93
CA LEU A 26 4.46 -2.43 7.02
C LEU A 26 5.84 -1.75 7.06
N GLY A 27 5.96 -0.63 7.78
CA GLY A 27 7.22 0.11 7.96
C GLY A 27 7.42 1.29 7.01
N PHE A 28 6.35 1.77 6.36
CA PHE A 28 6.40 3.00 5.59
C PHE A 28 6.18 4.23 6.50
N ASP A 29 6.85 5.33 6.19
CA ASP A 29 6.66 6.64 6.79
C ASP A 29 6.24 7.67 5.74
N VAL A 30 5.64 8.79 6.19
CA VAL A 30 5.26 9.89 5.30
C VAL A 30 6.51 10.70 4.91
N ALA A 31 6.87 10.63 3.64
CA ALA A 31 7.96 11.40 3.05
C ALA A 31 7.52 12.83 2.67
N SER A 32 6.28 12.98 2.21
CA SER A 32 5.69 14.27 1.82
C SER A 32 4.16 14.21 1.82
N ASP A 33 3.52 15.31 2.20
CA ASP A 33 2.06 15.45 2.25
C ASP A 33 1.61 16.66 1.42
N TYR A 34 0.63 16.44 0.54
CA TYR A 34 0.01 17.44 -0.34
C TYR A 34 -1.53 17.50 -0.15
N GLY A 35 -2.02 17.09 1.02
CA GLY A 35 -3.42 17.15 1.47
C GLY A 35 -4.30 16.03 0.91
N HIS A 36 -4.37 15.90 -0.43
CA HIS A 36 -5.13 14.85 -1.12
C HIS A 36 -4.21 13.76 -1.70
N TYR A 37 -2.92 13.86 -1.41
CA TYR A 37 -1.88 12.99 -1.96
C TYR A 37 -0.73 12.89 -0.97
N ARG A 38 -0.31 11.67 -0.62
CA ARG A 38 0.83 11.43 0.27
C ARG A 38 1.85 10.54 -0.39
N ILE A 39 3.12 10.85 -0.22
CA ILE A 39 4.25 10.03 -0.64
C ILE A 39 4.75 9.30 0.60
N LEU A 40 4.81 7.98 0.51
CA LEU A 40 5.34 7.12 1.56
C LEU A 40 6.64 6.44 1.10
N ASP A 41 7.59 6.26 1.99
CA ASP A 41 8.79 5.45 1.76
C ASP A 41 9.18 4.65 3.01
N ASP A 42 9.99 3.61 2.84
CA ASP A 42 10.43 2.72 3.92
C ASP A 42 11.90 2.94 4.33
N GLY A 43 12.56 3.96 3.79
CA GLY A 43 13.99 4.21 3.97
C GLY A 43 14.94 3.15 3.39
N ARG A 44 14.43 2.06 2.79
CA ARG A 44 15.21 0.94 2.23
C ARG A 44 15.12 0.84 0.70
N GLY A 45 14.23 1.61 0.09
CA GLY A 45 14.10 1.78 -1.35
C GLY A 45 12.68 1.61 -1.88
N TRP A 46 11.73 1.18 -1.05
CA TRP A 46 10.33 1.19 -1.45
C TRP A 46 9.77 2.59 -1.40
N ARG A 47 8.91 2.87 -2.38
CA ARG A 47 8.11 4.07 -2.43
C ARG A 47 6.71 3.71 -2.88
N LEU A 48 5.72 4.37 -2.29
CA LEU A 48 4.31 4.24 -2.61
C LEU A 48 3.69 5.62 -2.55
N HIS A 49 2.77 5.92 -3.46
CA HIS A 49 1.97 7.14 -3.36
C HIS A 49 0.52 6.79 -3.02
N LEU A 50 -0.08 7.52 -2.10
CA LEU A 50 -1.51 7.49 -1.83
C LEU A 50 -2.19 8.67 -2.51
N ALA A 51 -3.28 8.42 -3.24
CA ALA A 51 -4.09 9.46 -3.86
C ALA A 51 -5.53 9.35 -3.38
N HIS A 52 -6.04 10.40 -2.73
CA HIS A 52 -7.43 10.44 -2.29
C HIS A 52 -8.37 10.58 -3.50
N LEU A 53 -9.23 9.58 -3.71
CA LEU A 53 -10.25 9.58 -4.76
C LEU A 53 -11.63 9.35 -4.13
N SER A 54 -12.35 10.46 -3.91
CA SER A 54 -13.72 10.41 -3.40
C SER A 54 -14.64 9.60 -4.32
N GLY A 55 -15.36 8.65 -3.74
CA GLY A 55 -16.34 7.81 -4.44
C GLY A 55 -15.76 6.74 -5.36
N TRP A 56 -14.45 6.47 -5.29
CA TRP A 56 -13.79 5.41 -6.05
C TRP A 56 -13.10 4.39 -5.11
N PRO A 57 -13.17 3.08 -5.39
CA PRO A 57 -14.06 2.47 -6.38
C PRO A 57 -15.51 2.53 -5.87
N ARG A 58 -16.49 2.55 -6.78
CA ARG A 58 -17.90 2.58 -6.36
C ARG A 58 -18.27 1.36 -5.51
N ARG A 59 -17.62 0.22 -5.79
CA ARG A 59 -17.72 -1.02 -5.03
C ARG A 59 -16.31 -1.53 -4.78
N ILE A 60 -16.04 -2.04 -3.57
CA ILE A 60 -14.69 -2.51 -3.23
C ILE A 60 -14.24 -3.68 -4.11
N GLU A 61 -15.17 -4.52 -4.57
CA GLU A 61 -14.86 -5.65 -5.46
C GLU A 61 -14.39 -5.21 -6.86
N ASP A 62 -14.64 -3.96 -7.24
CA ASP A 62 -14.22 -3.39 -8.53
C ASP A 62 -12.78 -2.84 -8.47
N ASN A 63 -12.09 -2.94 -7.33
CA ASN A 63 -10.73 -2.44 -7.19
C ASN A 63 -9.71 -3.36 -7.91
N PRO A 64 -9.06 -2.93 -9.02
CA PRO A 64 -8.07 -3.76 -9.69
C PRO A 64 -6.67 -3.61 -9.10
N PHE A 65 -6.45 -2.72 -8.11
CA PHE A 65 -5.12 -2.45 -7.59
C PHE A 65 -4.65 -3.57 -6.68
N GLY A 66 -3.48 -4.09 -7.02
CA GLY A 66 -2.67 -4.94 -6.15
C GLY A 66 -1.22 -4.50 -6.26
N ILE A 67 -0.52 -4.56 -5.15
CA ILE A 67 0.94 -4.35 -5.11
C ILE A 67 1.59 -5.60 -4.56
N TYR A 68 2.77 -5.92 -5.07
CA TYR A 68 3.61 -6.98 -4.56
C TYR A 68 4.84 -6.35 -3.90
N LEU A 69 5.06 -6.67 -2.63
CA LEU A 69 6.22 -6.22 -1.88
C LEU A 69 7.19 -7.40 -1.74
N TYR A 70 8.38 -7.26 -2.29
CA TYR A 70 9.43 -8.28 -2.24
C TYR A 70 10.44 -7.93 -1.16
N VAL A 71 10.41 -8.67 -0.05
CA VAL A 71 11.30 -8.47 1.08
C VAL A 71 11.78 -9.81 1.64
N ASP A 72 13.02 -9.83 2.12
CA ASP A 72 13.59 -10.94 2.88
C ASP A 72 13.35 -10.73 4.39
N ASP A 73 12.08 -10.61 4.78
CA ASP A 73 11.63 -10.37 6.16
C ASP A 73 10.18 -10.88 6.34
N THR A 74 9.73 -11.04 7.59
CA THR A 74 8.39 -11.52 7.95
C THR A 74 7.37 -10.38 8.12
N ILE A 75 7.49 -9.30 7.33
CA ILE A 75 6.61 -8.11 7.47
C ILE A 75 5.11 -8.44 7.37
N ALA A 76 4.76 -9.52 6.67
CA ALA A 76 3.39 -9.99 6.54
C ALA A 76 2.75 -10.34 7.90
N ASP A 77 3.56 -10.69 8.91
CA ASP A 77 3.07 -10.97 10.26
C ASP A 77 2.56 -9.70 10.97
N ARG A 78 3.06 -8.52 10.60
CA ARG A 78 2.66 -7.22 11.21
C ARG A 78 1.24 -6.79 10.86
N VAL A 79 0.67 -7.39 9.81
CA VAL A 79 -0.69 -7.15 9.33
C VAL A 79 -1.53 -8.42 9.32
N ARG A 80 -1.08 -9.48 10.04
CA ARG A 80 -1.73 -10.79 10.07
C ARG A 80 -3.19 -10.69 10.54
N ASP A 81 -3.46 -9.78 11.47
CA ASP A 81 -4.79 -9.49 12.02
C ASP A 81 -5.75 -8.87 11.00
N LEU A 82 -5.24 -8.30 9.91
CA LEU A 82 -6.02 -7.61 8.87
C LEU A 82 -6.35 -8.50 7.66
N ILE A 83 -5.89 -9.76 7.63
CA ILE A 83 -6.16 -10.67 6.53
C ILE A 83 -7.64 -11.09 6.55
N ILE A 84 -8.39 -10.65 5.53
CA ILE A 84 -9.83 -10.87 5.41
C ILE A 84 -10.15 -12.35 5.08
N GLU A 85 -9.40 -12.96 4.16
CA GLU A 85 -9.60 -14.35 3.77
C GLU A 85 -8.75 -15.29 4.64
N ARG A 86 -9.43 -16.13 5.44
CA ARG A 86 -8.74 -17.09 6.31
C ARG A 86 -8.14 -18.24 5.51
N GLY A 87 -6.85 -18.48 5.73
CA GLY A 87 -6.10 -19.58 5.12
C GLY A 87 -5.09 -19.11 4.09
N SER A 88 -4.43 -20.06 3.43
CA SER A 88 -3.55 -19.75 2.31
C SER A 88 -4.36 -19.39 1.05
N PRO A 89 -3.78 -18.70 0.06
CA PRO A 89 -4.38 -18.57 -1.25
C PRO A 89 -4.72 -19.96 -1.81
N ASN A 90 -6.00 -20.20 -2.08
CA ASN A 90 -6.51 -21.44 -2.65
C ASN A 90 -7.21 -21.12 -3.98
N ALA A 91 -7.24 -22.10 -4.90
CA ALA A 91 -8.09 -21.97 -6.07
C ALA A 91 -9.56 -21.87 -5.62
N LYS A 92 -10.21 -20.76 -5.96
CA LYS A 92 -11.66 -20.64 -5.80
C LYS A 92 -12.35 -21.37 -6.96
N PRO A 93 -13.49 -22.05 -6.71
CA PRO A 93 -14.23 -22.78 -7.73
C PRO A 93 -14.75 -21.88 -8.85
#